data_AF-A0A1V9Z7U6-F1
#
_entry.id   AF-A0A1V9Z7U6-F1
#
_cell.length_a   1.000
_cell.length_b   1.000
_cell.length_c   1.000
_cell.angle_alpha   90.00
_cell.angle_beta   90.00
_cell.angle_gamma   90.00
#
_symmetry.space_group_name_H-M   'P 1'
#
loop_
_entity.id
_entity.type
_entity.pdbx_description
1 polymer ?
#
loop_
_entity_poly.entity_id
_entity_poly.type
_entity_poly.pdbx_seq_one_letter_code
_entity_poly.pdbx_strand_id
1 'polypeptide(L)'
;MEWIEIAKDLNAGTIGGVAGIVAGHPLDTIKVKLQTQCHTSSHGILSSVRTIAASEGFRGFYKGMLSPILSNAPINAVVFAIYGQVSRVFLQDKKELTPGEQFIAGAAAGLFQVSFAAPAELVKITMQVNKYPASYSSISCMKDIIKSQGVKGLYRGWQLNMLRDVPAFGSYFYSYEVIKHWLTNGEQDKETTMNLLLAGGSAGSISWMVTQPIDVVKTLVQSQPASSKLSSLDVVKHHYKLEGAGFLFRGFGATILRAFPVSAVTFLVYERSMQYMNVDFDYLTNVETQ
;
A
#
# COMPACT_ATOMS: atom_id res chain seq x y z
N MET A 1 -17.74 -25.33 -7.84
CA MET A 1 -16.90 -25.24 -6.62
C MET A 1 -15.82 -24.17 -6.75
N GLU A 2 -15.14 -24.05 -7.90
CA GLU A 2 -14.06 -23.05 -8.13
C GLU A 2 -14.42 -21.58 -7.81
N TRP A 3 -15.62 -21.11 -8.17
CA TRP A 3 -16.05 -19.72 -7.88
C TRP A 3 -16.26 -19.43 -6.38
N ILE A 4 -16.59 -20.45 -5.59
CA ILE A 4 -16.80 -20.30 -4.15
C ILE A 4 -15.45 -20.13 -3.44
N GLU A 5 -14.43 -20.87 -3.87
CA GLU A 5 -13.07 -20.72 -3.34
C GLU A 5 -12.50 -19.34 -3.67
N ILE A 6 -12.65 -18.88 -4.91
CA ILE A 6 -12.24 -17.52 -5.32
C ILE A 6 -12.97 -16.45 -4.48
N ALA A 7 -14.26 -16.63 -4.21
CA ALA A 7 -15.03 -15.71 -3.38
C ALA A 7 -14.58 -15.72 -1.91
N LYS A 8 -14.24 -16.90 -1.36
CA LYS A 8 -13.69 -17.03 -0.01
C LYS A 8 -12.34 -16.34 0.10
N ASP A 9 -11.43 -16.60 -0.83
CA ASP A 9 -10.10 -15.97 -0.84
C ASP A 9 -10.19 -14.46 -1.00
N LEU A 10 -11.11 -13.97 -1.85
CA LEU A 10 -11.34 -12.53 -2.01
C LEU A 10 -11.90 -11.87 -0.74
N ASN A 11 -12.85 -12.53 -0.07
CA ASN A 11 -13.44 -12.02 1.18
C ASN A 11 -12.43 -12.04 2.32
N ALA A 12 -11.73 -13.16 2.53
CA ALA A 12 -10.66 -13.26 3.52
C ALA A 12 -9.56 -12.24 3.25
N GLY A 13 -9.13 -12.11 1.99
CA GLY A 13 -8.14 -11.11 1.57
C GLY A 13 -8.60 -9.69 1.80
N THR A 14 -9.88 -9.38 1.58
CA THR A 14 -10.44 -8.04 1.83
C THR A 14 -10.50 -7.73 3.32
N ILE A 15 -10.97 -8.67 4.15
CA ILE A 15 -11.05 -8.50 5.61
C ILE A 15 -9.64 -8.37 6.21
N GLY A 16 -8.71 -9.25 5.80
CA GLY A 16 -7.30 -9.17 6.17
C GLY A 16 -6.66 -7.84 5.76
N GLY A 17 -6.92 -7.38 4.53
CA GLY A 17 -6.43 -6.10 4.03
C GLY A 17 -6.95 -4.90 4.83
N VAL A 18 -8.24 -4.88 5.19
CA VAL A 18 -8.82 -3.83 6.05
C VAL A 18 -8.18 -3.87 7.45
N ALA A 19 -8.00 -5.05 8.04
CA ALA A 19 -7.36 -5.18 9.33
C ALA A 19 -5.88 -4.71 9.30
N GLY A 20 -5.15 -5.04 8.24
CA GLY A 20 -3.80 -4.54 7.98
C GLY A 20 -3.74 -3.02 7.84
N ILE A 21 -4.72 -2.42 7.13
CA ILE A 21 -4.86 -0.97 7.05
C ILE A 21 -5.03 -0.39 8.45
N VAL A 22 -5.97 -0.89 9.25
CA VAL A 22 -6.23 -0.40 10.61
C VAL A 22 -4.98 -0.49 11.50
N ALA A 23 -4.29 -1.63 11.49
CA ALA A 23 -3.10 -1.84 12.30
C ALA A 23 -1.94 -0.92 11.91
N GLY A 24 -1.76 -0.66 10.61
CA GLY A 24 -0.65 0.12 10.11
C GLY A 24 -0.91 1.62 9.96
N HIS A 25 -2.16 2.05 10.00
CA HIS A 25 -2.53 3.44 9.72
C HIS A 25 -1.89 4.46 10.68
N PRO A 26 -1.70 4.18 11.99
CA PRO A 26 -0.95 5.09 12.86
C PRO A 26 0.48 5.38 12.36
N LEU A 27 1.19 4.35 11.88
CA LEU A 27 2.54 4.49 11.34
C LEU A 27 2.54 5.17 9.96
N ASP A 28 1.50 4.98 9.15
CA ASP A 28 1.32 5.75 7.90
C ASP A 28 1.16 7.24 8.17
N THR A 29 0.36 7.60 9.17
CA THR A 29 0.14 9.00 9.55
C THR A 29 1.45 9.64 10.03
N ILE A 30 2.23 8.92 10.85
CA ILE A 30 3.55 9.38 11.28
C ILE A 30 4.50 9.52 10.09
N LYS A 31 4.56 8.53 9.20
CA LYS A 31 5.37 8.56 7.98
C LYS A 31 5.05 9.79 7.13
N VAL A 32 3.78 10.02 6.80
CA VAL A 32 3.36 11.13 5.93
C VAL A 32 3.68 12.49 6.57
N LYS A 33 3.50 12.64 7.89
CA LYS A 33 3.87 13.86 8.60
C LYS A 33 5.38 14.08 8.60
N LEU A 34 6.18 13.04 8.83
CA LEU A 34 7.64 13.12 8.74
C LEU A 34 8.13 13.47 7.32
N GLN A 35 7.45 13.00 6.28
CA GLN A 35 7.80 13.28 4.89
C GLN A 35 7.46 14.71 4.47
N THR A 36 6.39 15.28 5.02
CA THR A 36 5.84 16.59 4.57
C THR A 36 6.27 17.78 5.43
N GLN A 37 6.75 17.55 6.65
CA GLN A 37 7.28 18.61 7.51
C GLN A 37 8.71 18.99 7.09
N CYS A 38 8.95 20.29 6.93
CA CYS A 38 10.28 20.85 6.67
C CYS A 38 11.08 21.00 7.99
N HIS A 39 12.39 20.78 7.95
CA HIS A 39 13.28 20.49 9.07
C HIS A 39 13.60 21.64 10.05
N THR A 40 12.86 22.76 10.06
CA THR A 40 13.05 23.78 11.10
C THR A 40 12.62 23.31 12.49
N SER A 41 12.10 22.09 12.62
CA SER A 41 11.77 21.45 13.88
C SER A 41 12.22 19.99 13.83
N SER A 42 13.38 19.70 14.43
CA SER A 42 13.96 18.36 14.52
C SER A 42 13.03 17.44 15.34
N HIS A 43 12.14 16.72 14.69
CA HIS A 43 11.09 15.93 15.33
C HIS A 43 11.13 14.51 14.78
N GLY A 44 11.88 13.62 15.44
CA GLY A 44 11.86 12.19 15.16
C GLY A 44 10.47 11.57 15.38
N ILE A 45 10.36 10.25 15.16
CA ILE A 45 9.10 9.49 15.30
C ILE A 45 8.38 9.81 16.62
N LEU A 46 9.11 9.79 17.75
CA LEU A 46 8.58 10.08 19.09
C LEU A 46 8.00 11.49 19.23
N SER A 47 8.66 12.48 18.62
CA SER A 47 8.19 13.85 18.67
C SER A 47 6.93 14.02 17.82
N SER A 48 6.90 13.41 16.63
CA SER A 48 5.69 13.36 15.79
C SER A 48 4.50 12.71 16.51
N VAL A 49 4.73 11.59 17.22
CA VAL A 49 3.71 10.94 18.05
C VAL A 49 3.19 11.90 19.13
N ARG A 50 4.10 12.57 19.87
CA ARG A 50 3.72 13.53 20.91
C ARG A 50 2.93 14.72 20.34
N THR A 51 3.36 15.27 19.21
CA THR A 51 2.67 16.37 18.54
C THR A 51 1.27 15.97 18.10
N ILE A 52 1.11 14.78 17.49
CA ILE A 52 -0.21 14.27 17.07
C ILE A 52 -1.11 14.08 18.30
N ALA A 53 -0.61 13.39 19.33
CA ALA A 53 -1.38 13.14 20.54
C ALA A 53 -1.81 14.43 21.24
N ALA A 54 -0.94 15.45 21.30
CA ALA A 54 -1.24 16.72 21.94
C ALA A 54 -2.16 17.64 21.11
N SER A 55 -2.06 17.62 19.78
CA SER A 55 -2.82 18.54 18.91
C SER A 55 -4.13 17.96 18.36
N GLU A 56 -4.16 16.67 18.04
CA GLU A 56 -5.28 16.00 17.38
C GLU A 56 -5.87 14.85 18.20
N GLY A 57 -5.22 14.48 19.32
CA GLY A 57 -5.61 13.35 20.14
C GLY A 57 -5.42 11.99 19.45
N PHE A 58 -5.96 10.93 20.05
CA PHE A 58 -5.84 9.57 19.52
C PHE A 58 -6.51 9.39 18.15
N ARG A 59 -7.58 10.14 17.88
CA ARG A 59 -8.27 10.12 16.57
C ARG A 59 -7.41 10.68 15.44
N GLY A 60 -6.42 11.54 15.75
CA GLY A 60 -5.47 12.08 14.78
C GLY A 60 -4.66 11.00 14.06
N PHE A 61 -4.34 9.89 14.75
CA PHE A 61 -3.59 8.78 14.15
C PHE A 61 -4.36 8.07 13.04
N TYR A 62 -5.70 8.07 13.10
CA TYR A 62 -6.62 7.38 12.18
C TYR A 62 -7.21 8.29 11.10
N LYS A 63 -6.71 9.53 11.00
CA LYS A 63 -7.20 10.52 10.04
C LYS A 63 -6.91 10.08 8.61
N GLY A 64 -7.92 10.16 7.74
CA GLY A 64 -7.80 9.76 6.34
C GLY A 64 -7.94 8.25 6.07
N MET A 65 -8.10 7.40 7.10
CA MET A 65 -8.19 5.94 6.97
C MET A 65 -9.42 5.46 6.20
N LEU A 66 -10.51 6.23 6.20
CA LEU A 66 -11.73 5.85 5.48
C LEU A 66 -11.48 5.68 3.97
N SER A 67 -10.59 6.49 3.40
CA SER A 67 -10.28 6.45 1.96
C SER A 67 -9.70 5.11 1.49
N PRO A 68 -8.61 4.58 2.09
CA PRO A 68 -8.10 3.26 1.73
C PRO A 68 -9.05 2.12 2.11
N ILE A 69 -9.81 2.20 3.20
CA ILE A 69 -10.80 1.16 3.55
C ILE A 69 -11.85 1.01 2.46
N LEU A 70 -12.47 2.12 2.02
CA LEU A 70 -13.51 2.09 0.99
C LEU A 70 -12.97 1.66 -0.38
N SER A 71 -11.69 1.90 -0.64
CA SER A 71 -11.06 1.62 -1.94
C SER A 71 -10.42 0.24 -2.02
N ASN A 72 -10.23 -0.45 -0.88
CA ASN A 72 -9.56 -1.75 -0.80
C ASN A 72 -10.24 -2.82 -1.65
N ALA A 73 -11.57 -3.01 -1.47
CA ALA A 73 -12.32 -4.01 -2.22
C ALA A 73 -12.36 -3.71 -3.74
N PRO A 74 -12.67 -2.47 -4.20
CA PRO A 74 -12.59 -2.12 -5.62
C PRO A 74 -11.20 -2.33 -6.24
N ILE A 75 -10.13 -1.94 -5.53
CA ILE A 75 -8.75 -2.13 -6.01
C ILE A 75 -8.46 -3.63 -6.21
N ASN A 76 -8.74 -4.45 -5.19
CA ASN A 76 -8.50 -5.89 -5.26
C ASN A 76 -9.33 -6.54 -6.37
N ALA A 77 -10.62 -6.19 -6.48
CA ALA A 77 -11.49 -6.73 -7.52
C ALA A 77 -10.96 -6.43 -8.94
N VAL A 78 -10.50 -5.20 -9.20
CA VAL A 78 -9.93 -4.82 -10.50
C VAL A 78 -8.62 -5.55 -10.77
N VAL A 79 -7.75 -5.67 -9.76
CA VAL A 79 -6.48 -6.41 -9.91
C VAL A 79 -6.75 -7.85 -10.29
N PHE A 80 -7.62 -8.57 -9.55
CA PHE A 80 -7.96 -9.95 -9.86
C PHE A 80 -8.66 -10.10 -11.21
N ALA A 81 -9.58 -9.21 -11.54
CA ALA A 81 -10.29 -9.25 -12.82
C ALA A 81 -9.32 -9.10 -14.00
N ILE A 82 -8.47 -8.06 -13.98
CA ILE A 82 -7.53 -7.82 -15.08
C ILE A 82 -6.45 -8.89 -15.13
N TYR A 83 -5.86 -9.24 -14.00
CA TYR A 83 -4.83 -10.28 -13.94
C TYR A 83 -5.39 -11.61 -14.46
N GLY A 84 -6.59 -12.01 -14.03
CA GLY A 84 -7.25 -13.24 -14.46
C GLY A 84 -7.59 -13.24 -15.95
N GLN A 85 -8.10 -12.12 -16.49
CA GLN A 85 -8.41 -12.02 -17.92
C GLN A 85 -7.15 -12.09 -18.79
N VAL A 86 -6.10 -11.33 -18.44
CA VAL A 86 -4.84 -11.35 -19.20
C VAL A 86 -4.15 -12.71 -19.08
N SER A 87 -4.16 -13.31 -17.89
CA SER A 87 -3.64 -14.66 -17.66
C SER A 87 -4.35 -15.70 -18.53
N ARG A 88 -5.69 -15.65 -18.62
CA ARG A 88 -6.47 -16.59 -19.46
C ARG A 88 -6.11 -16.52 -20.93
N VAL A 89 -5.79 -15.34 -21.45
CA VAL A 89 -5.36 -15.17 -22.85
C VAL A 89 -4.02 -15.88 -23.09
N PHE A 90 -3.08 -15.80 -22.15
CA PHE A 90 -1.77 -16.46 -22.27
C PHE A 90 -1.79 -17.96 -21.94
N LEU A 91 -2.74 -18.40 -21.10
CA LEU A 91 -2.90 -19.80 -20.70
C LEU A 91 -3.57 -20.69 -21.76
N GLN A 92 -4.13 -20.14 -22.85
CA GLN A 92 -4.93 -20.92 -23.82
C GLN A 92 -4.22 -22.18 -24.33
N ASP A 93 -2.90 -22.14 -24.50
CA ASP A 93 -2.09 -23.26 -25.00
C ASP A 93 -1.06 -23.79 -23.97
N LYS A 94 -1.10 -23.34 -22.70
CA LYS A 94 -0.06 -23.62 -21.70
C LYS A 94 -0.65 -24.00 -20.35
N LYS A 95 -0.01 -24.93 -19.63
CA LYS A 95 -0.37 -25.25 -18.23
C LYS A 95 0.05 -24.16 -17.24
N GLU A 96 1.08 -23.39 -17.55
CA GLU A 96 1.65 -22.37 -16.67
C GLU A 96 2.06 -21.14 -17.46
N LEU A 97 1.96 -19.97 -16.80
CA LEU A 97 2.40 -18.69 -17.35
C LEU A 97 3.91 -18.56 -17.23
N THR A 98 4.56 -18.09 -18.30
CA THR A 98 5.97 -17.70 -18.22
C THR A 98 6.14 -16.45 -17.34
N PRO A 99 7.32 -16.21 -16.73
CA PRO A 99 7.56 -15.03 -15.91
C PRO A 99 7.27 -13.71 -16.64
N GLY A 100 7.51 -13.65 -17.96
CA GLY A 100 7.19 -12.49 -18.79
C GLY A 100 5.68 -12.26 -18.96
N GLU A 101 4.89 -13.33 -19.13
CA GLU A 101 3.43 -13.24 -19.22
C GLU A 101 2.80 -12.86 -17.88
N GLN A 102 3.33 -13.39 -16.76
CA GLN A 102 2.94 -12.96 -15.41
C GLN A 102 3.25 -11.48 -15.19
N PHE A 103 4.41 -11.00 -15.65
CA PHE A 103 4.77 -9.59 -15.59
C PHE A 103 3.81 -8.73 -16.40
N ILE A 104 3.43 -9.14 -17.62
CA ILE A 104 2.46 -8.40 -18.45
C ILE A 104 1.08 -8.38 -17.79
N ALA A 105 0.61 -9.51 -17.26
CA ALA A 105 -0.66 -9.60 -16.53
C ALA A 105 -0.66 -8.71 -15.29
N GLY A 106 0.43 -8.72 -14.52
CA GLY A 106 0.63 -7.86 -13.35
C GLY A 106 0.73 -6.38 -13.70
N ALA A 107 1.46 -6.03 -14.76
CA ALA A 107 1.59 -4.66 -15.23
C ALA A 107 0.25 -4.10 -15.73
N ALA A 108 -0.51 -4.89 -16.48
CA ALA A 108 -1.86 -4.55 -16.90
C ALA A 108 -2.75 -4.32 -15.67
N ALA A 109 -2.78 -5.27 -14.72
CA ALA A 109 -3.56 -5.13 -13.50
C ALA A 109 -3.18 -3.85 -12.71
N GLY A 110 -1.88 -3.57 -12.58
CA GLY A 110 -1.37 -2.36 -11.94
C GLY A 110 -1.83 -1.07 -12.62
N LEU A 111 -1.82 -1.01 -13.96
CA LEU A 111 -2.31 0.15 -14.71
C LEU A 111 -3.79 0.45 -14.42
N PHE A 112 -4.63 -0.58 -14.40
CA PHE A 112 -6.05 -0.40 -14.11
C PHE A 112 -6.31 -0.08 -12.64
N GLN A 113 -5.53 -0.65 -11.70
CA GLN A 113 -5.69 -0.37 -10.27
C GLN A 113 -5.46 1.11 -9.95
N VAL A 114 -4.58 1.80 -10.67
CA VAL A 114 -4.27 3.23 -10.46
C VAL A 114 -5.54 4.10 -10.53
N SER A 115 -6.55 3.68 -11.30
CA SER A 115 -7.85 4.35 -11.40
C SER A 115 -8.54 4.52 -10.04
N PHE A 116 -8.40 3.52 -9.16
CA PHE A 116 -9.01 3.52 -7.83
C PHE A 116 -8.00 3.90 -6.74
N ALA A 117 -6.74 3.49 -6.89
CA ALA A 117 -5.70 3.76 -5.91
C ALA A 117 -5.29 5.24 -5.85
N ALA A 118 -5.14 5.92 -6.99
CA ALA A 118 -4.71 7.32 -7.05
C ALA A 118 -5.65 8.28 -6.27
N PRO A 119 -6.97 8.31 -6.53
CA PRO A 119 -7.88 9.18 -5.78
C PRO A 119 -7.89 8.84 -4.27
N ALA A 120 -7.86 7.54 -3.94
CA ALA A 120 -7.92 7.08 -2.56
C ALA A 120 -6.68 7.53 -1.76
N GLU A 121 -5.51 7.41 -2.38
CA GLU A 121 -4.24 7.77 -1.78
C GLU A 121 -4.06 9.28 -1.65
N LEU A 122 -4.46 10.05 -2.68
CA LEU A 122 -4.44 11.52 -2.62
C LEU A 122 -5.30 12.03 -1.46
N VAL A 123 -6.53 11.51 -1.32
CA VAL A 123 -7.43 11.89 -0.23
C VAL A 123 -6.83 11.51 1.13
N LYS A 124 -6.22 10.33 1.25
CA LYS A 124 -5.53 9.89 2.47
C LYS A 124 -4.41 10.85 2.85
N ILE A 125 -3.49 11.14 1.92
CA ILE A 125 -2.34 12.03 2.16
C ILE A 125 -2.82 13.45 2.49
N THR A 126 -3.79 13.97 1.74
CA THR A 126 -4.36 15.31 1.98
C THR A 126 -4.96 15.40 3.39
N MET A 127 -5.68 14.37 3.84
CA MET A 127 -6.25 14.30 5.18
C MET A 127 -5.19 14.19 6.28
N GLN A 128 -4.08 13.48 6.03
CA GLN A 128 -3.00 13.29 7.02
C GLN A 128 -2.10 14.52 7.17
N VAL A 129 -1.94 15.32 6.12
CA VAL A 129 -1.10 16.52 6.13
C VAL A 129 -1.85 17.73 6.67
N ASN A 130 -3.09 17.93 6.24
CA ASN A 130 -3.83 19.14 6.55
C ASN A 130 -4.50 19.09 7.94
N LYS A 131 -4.51 20.24 8.63
CA LYS A 131 -5.20 20.42 9.90
C LYS A 131 -6.70 20.65 9.71
N TYR A 132 -7.43 19.60 9.35
CA TYR A 132 -8.88 19.58 9.40
C TYR A 132 -9.42 19.26 10.80
N PRO A 133 -10.61 19.75 11.18
CA PRO A 133 -11.29 19.37 12.41
C PRO A 133 -11.62 17.87 12.41
N ALA A 134 -11.75 17.27 13.59
CA ALA A 134 -11.98 15.83 13.75
C ALA A 134 -13.28 15.33 13.12
N SER A 135 -14.26 16.21 12.88
CA SER A 135 -15.52 15.91 12.20
C SER A 135 -15.41 15.87 10.67
N TYR A 136 -14.28 16.33 10.11
CA TYR A 136 -14.11 16.40 8.66
C TYR A 136 -13.77 15.02 8.09
N SER A 137 -14.60 14.55 7.17
CA SER A 137 -14.49 13.20 6.61
C SER A 137 -13.63 13.15 5.35
N SER A 138 -13.08 11.97 5.03
CA SER A 138 -12.40 11.72 3.75
C SER A 138 -13.31 12.00 2.54
N ILE A 139 -14.62 11.78 2.68
CA ILE A 139 -15.60 12.04 1.62
C ILE A 139 -15.76 13.55 1.40
N SER A 140 -15.76 14.35 2.48
CA SER A 140 -15.79 15.81 2.39
C SER A 140 -14.54 16.33 1.68
N CYS A 141 -13.36 15.80 2.04
CA CYS A 141 -12.10 16.11 1.36
C CYS A 141 -12.18 15.84 -0.14
N MET A 142 -12.65 14.65 -0.52
CA MET A 142 -12.83 14.28 -1.93
C MET A 142 -13.78 15.23 -2.66
N LYS A 143 -14.92 15.58 -2.05
CA LYS A 143 -15.88 16.52 -2.63
C LYS A 143 -15.28 17.91 -2.83
N ASP A 144 -14.46 18.39 -1.89
CA ASP A 144 -13.83 19.70 -1.98
C ASP A 144 -12.73 19.75 -3.04
N ILE A 145 -11.97 18.65 -3.22
CA ILE A 145 -11.01 18.51 -4.33
C ILE A 145 -11.76 18.53 -5.68
N ILE A 146 -12.85 17.76 -5.81
CA ILE A 146 -13.65 17.75 -7.05
C ILE A 146 -14.22 19.15 -7.34
N LYS A 147 -14.72 19.86 -6.33
CA LYS A 147 -15.26 21.22 -6.51
C LYS A 147 -14.19 22.24 -6.92
N SER A 148 -12.96 22.10 -6.41
CA SER A 148 -11.89 23.08 -6.64
C SER A 148 -11.05 22.80 -7.89
N GLN A 149 -10.79 21.54 -8.22
CA GLN A 149 -9.89 21.13 -9.31
C GLN A 149 -10.55 20.21 -10.36
N GLY A 150 -11.81 19.83 -10.14
CA GLY A 150 -12.47 18.79 -10.94
C GLY A 150 -11.93 17.39 -10.66
N VAL A 151 -12.43 16.42 -11.43
CA VAL A 151 -12.02 15.00 -11.32
C VAL A 151 -10.53 14.81 -11.62
N LYS A 152 -9.95 15.63 -12.50
CA LYS A 152 -8.52 15.58 -12.83
C LYS A 152 -7.63 15.85 -11.60
N GLY A 153 -8.10 16.68 -10.66
CA GLY A 153 -7.39 16.95 -9.41
C GLY A 153 -7.16 15.71 -8.56
N LEU A 154 -8.11 14.76 -8.57
CA LEU A 154 -8.01 13.52 -7.81
C LEU A 154 -6.87 12.60 -8.27
N TYR A 155 -6.41 12.76 -9.51
CA TYR A 155 -5.34 11.96 -10.09
C TYR A 155 -3.98 12.65 -10.01
N ARG A 156 -3.86 13.79 -9.30
CA ARG A 156 -2.57 14.49 -9.17
C ARG A 156 -1.51 13.56 -8.57
N GLY A 157 -0.40 13.38 -9.31
CA GLY A 157 0.71 12.52 -8.87
C GLY A 157 0.55 11.04 -9.22
N TRP A 158 -0.44 10.64 -10.01
CA TRP A 158 -0.63 9.24 -10.45
C TRP A 158 0.61 8.64 -11.13
N GLN A 159 1.37 9.45 -11.89
CA GLN A 159 2.60 9.03 -12.55
C GLN A 159 3.68 8.62 -11.54
N LEU A 160 3.74 9.31 -10.38
CA LEU A 160 4.66 8.99 -9.30
C LEU A 160 4.25 7.69 -8.58
N ASN A 161 2.96 7.33 -8.59
CA ASN A 161 2.51 6.02 -8.13
C ASN A 161 3.08 4.91 -9.01
N MET A 162 2.93 5.04 -10.33
CA MET A 162 3.47 4.07 -11.28
C MET A 162 4.99 3.98 -11.21
N LEU A 163 5.67 5.12 -11.15
CA LEU A 163 7.12 5.19 -11.05
C LEU A 163 7.65 4.56 -9.75
N ARG A 164 6.85 4.56 -8.68
CA ARG A 164 7.19 3.87 -7.42
C ARG A 164 6.94 2.37 -7.52
N ASP A 165 5.79 1.98 -8.05
CA ASP A 165 5.33 0.59 -7.98
C ASP A 165 6.17 -0.35 -8.86
N VAL A 166 6.57 0.07 -10.07
CA VAL A 166 7.38 -0.77 -10.97
C VAL A 166 8.75 -1.14 -10.37
N PRO A 167 9.55 -0.17 -9.88
CA PRO A 167 10.79 -0.49 -9.17
C PRO A 167 10.56 -1.26 -7.87
N ALA A 168 9.45 -1.04 -7.16
CA ALA A 168 9.14 -1.78 -5.93
C ALA A 168 9.05 -3.28 -6.21
N PHE A 169 8.27 -3.67 -7.21
CA PHE A 169 8.11 -5.08 -7.58
C PHE A 169 9.41 -5.68 -8.10
N GLY A 170 10.10 -5.00 -9.03
CA GLY A 170 11.34 -5.51 -9.60
C GLY A 170 12.43 -5.73 -8.54
N SER A 171 12.64 -4.74 -7.67
CA SER A 171 13.62 -4.85 -6.57
C SER A 171 13.21 -5.90 -5.53
N TYR A 172 11.92 -6.04 -5.22
CA TYR A 172 11.44 -7.05 -4.28
C TYR A 172 11.71 -8.46 -4.81
N PHE A 173 11.22 -8.81 -6.00
CA PHE A 173 11.37 -10.16 -6.56
C PHE A 173 12.83 -10.53 -6.79
N TYR A 174 13.62 -9.60 -7.36
CA TYR A 174 15.05 -9.83 -7.56
C TYR A 174 15.77 -10.08 -6.24
N SER A 175 15.56 -9.22 -5.23
CA SER A 175 16.21 -9.36 -3.93
C SER A 175 15.74 -10.62 -3.21
N TYR A 176 14.45 -10.97 -3.35
CA TYR A 176 13.88 -12.18 -2.77
C TYR A 176 14.54 -13.42 -3.33
N GLU A 177 14.67 -13.55 -4.65
CA GLU A 177 15.32 -14.70 -5.29
C GLU A 177 16.80 -14.81 -4.89
N VAL A 178 17.55 -13.70 -4.89
CA VAL A 178 18.97 -13.70 -4.50
C VAL A 178 19.14 -14.14 -3.04
N ILE A 179 18.35 -13.57 -2.13
CA ILE A 179 18.46 -13.88 -0.69
C ILE A 179 17.95 -15.29 -0.40
N LYS A 180 16.86 -15.71 -1.06
CA LYS A 180 16.34 -17.08 -0.95
C LYS A 180 17.41 -18.07 -1.41
N HIS A 181 17.98 -17.87 -2.59
CA HIS A 181 19.02 -18.75 -3.14
C HIS A 181 20.25 -18.81 -2.22
N TRP A 182 20.64 -17.68 -1.62
CA TRP A 182 21.74 -17.63 -0.65
C TRP A 182 21.43 -18.37 0.66
N LEU A 183 20.19 -18.26 1.19
CA LEU A 183 19.78 -18.93 2.42
C LEU A 183 19.56 -20.44 2.25
N THR A 184 19.15 -20.88 1.06
CA THR A 184 18.85 -22.29 0.78
C THR A 184 19.98 -23.00 0.03
N ASN A 185 21.04 -22.29 -0.38
CA ASN A 185 22.05 -22.78 -1.33
C ASN A 185 21.44 -23.34 -2.63
N GLY A 186 20.25 -22.87 -3.02
CA GLY A 186 19.51 -23.38 -4.17
C GLY A 186 18.84 -24.74 -3.98
N GLU A 187 18.87 -25.32 -2.77
CA GLU A 187 18.20 -26.59 -2.46
C GLU A 187 16.76 -26.34 -1.98
N GLN A 188 15.78 -26.99 -2.62
CA GLN A 188 14.37 -26.88 -2.22
C GLN A 188 14.10 -27.45 -0.81
N ASP A 189 14.84 -28.47 -0.39
CA ASP A 189 14.69 -29.09 0.93
C ASP A 189 15.06 -28.14 2.10
N LYS A 190 15.75 -27.04 1.81
CA LYS A 190 16.13 -26.01 2.79
C LYS A 190 15.17 -24.81 2.82
N GLU A 191 14.06 -24.85 2.09
CA GLU A 191 12.98 -23.85 2.11
C GLU A 191 12.15 -23.94 3.41
N THR A 192 12.81 -23.71 4.55
CA THR A 192 12.13 -23.58 5.84
C THR A 192 11.35 -22.27 5.92
N THR A 193 10.25 -22.25 6.67
CA THR A 193 9.44 -21.05 6.91
C THR A 193 10.30 -19.88 7.39
N MET A 194 11.32 -20.13 8.22
CA MET A 194 12.23 -19.09 8.70
C MET A 194 13.07 -18.47 7.56
N ASN A 195 13.61 -19.30 6.66
CA ASN A 195 14.40 -18.82 5.52
C ASN A 195 13.54 -17.97 4.56
N LEU A 196 12.31 -18.41 4.30
CA LEU A 196 11.35 -17.67 3.47
C LEU A 196 10.95 -16.33 4.11
N LEU A 197 10.74 -16.30 5.43
CA LEU A 197 10.45 -15.06 6.17
C LEU A 197 11.63 -14.09 6.16
N LEU A 198 12.86 -14.58 6.38
CA LEU A 198 14.07 -13.76 6.32
C LEU A 198 14.32 -13.21 4.91
N ALA A 199 14.13 -14.04 3.87
CA ALA A 199 14.23 -13.62 2.48
C ALA A 199 13.19 -12.56 2.15
N GLY A 200 11.90 -12.80 2.48
CA GLY A 200 10.81 -11.86 2.25
C GLY A 200 10.96 -10.54 2.99
N GLY A 201 11.34 -10.58 4.28
CA GLY A 201 11.54 -9.37 5.10
C GLY A 201 12.73 -8.53 4.63
N SER A 202 13.84 -9.18 4.27
CA SER A 202 15.04 -8.50 3.75
C SER A 202 14.79 -7.91 2.37
N ALA A 203 14.16 -8.67 1.47
CA ALA A 203 13.77 -8.20 0.14
C ALA A 203 12.77 -7.03 0.21
N GLY A 204 11.82 -7.10 1.13
CA GLY A 204 10.89 -6.00 1.42
C GLY A 204 11.62 -4.73 1.88
N SER A 205 12.61 -4.86 2.76
CA SER A 205 13.41 -3.74 3.26
C SER A 205 14.24 -3.08 2.15
N ILE A 206 14.87 -3.90 1.28
CA ILE A 206 15.63 -3.41 0.12
C ILE A 206 14.71 -2.72 -0.88
N SER A 207 13.55 -3.31 -1.18
CA SER A 207 12.55 -2.72 -2.09
C SER A 207 12.07 -1.35 -1.60
N TRP A 208 11.78 -1.23 -0.30
CA TRP A 208 11.43 0.06 0.29
C TRP A 208 12.61 1.05 0.24
N MET A 209 13.84 0.60 0.45
CA MET A 209 15.02 1.48 0.38
C MET A 209 15.20 2.08 -1.03
N VAL A 210 14.99 1.28 -2.08
CA VAL A 210 15.07 1.74 -3.48
C VAL A 210 13.94 2.71 -3.82
N THR A 211 12.73 2.47 -3.30
CA THR A 211 11.53 3.23 -3.66
C THR A 211 11.24 4.42 -2.75
N GLN A 212 11.90 4.52 -1.60
CA GLN A 212 11.72 5.61 -0.64
C GLN A 212 11.86 7.01 -1.26
N PRO A 213 12.86 7.30 -2.11
CA PRO A 213 12.98 8.62 -2.71
C PRO A 213 11.75 9.00 -3.53
N ILE A 214 11.21 8.06 -4.31
CA ILE A 214 10.03 8.27 -5.16
C ILE A 214 8.79 8.47 -4.28
N ASP A 215 8.68 7.68 -3.21
CA ASP A 215 7.58 7.79 -2.25
C ASP A 215 7.57 9.14 -1.52
N VAL A 216 8.74 9.66 -1.12
CA VAL A 216 8.84 11.01 -0.53
C VAL A 216 8.41 12.08 -1.53
N VAL A 217 8.93 12.05 -2.76
CA VAL A 217 8.57 13.04 -3.80
C VAL A 217 7.08 13.00 -4.09
N LYS A 218 6.51 11.79 -4.21
CA LYS A 218 5.08 11.57 -4.36
C LYS A 218 4.29 12.20 -3.21
N THR A 219 4.64 11.90 -1.96
CA THR A 219 3.93 12.44 -0.80
C THR A 219 3.99 13.97 -0.79
N LEU A 220 5.14 14.56 -1.10
CA LEU A 220 5.28 16.02 -1.18
C LEU A 220 4.37 16.63 -2.26
N VAL A 221 4.36 16.05 -3.47
CA VAL A 221 3.51 16.51 -4.58
C VAL A 221 2.02 16.36 -4.24
N GLN A 222 1.62 15.23 -3.64
CA GLN A 222 0.23 14.97 -3.26
C GLN A 222 -0.22 15.79 -2.04
N SER A 223 0.72 16.21 -1.19
CA SER A 223 0.46 17.05 -0.01
C SER A 223 0.20 18.53 -0.33
N GLN A 224 0.54 18.99 -1.53
CA GLN A 224 0.41 20.39 -1.88
C GLN A 224 -1.04 20.89 -1.77
N PRO A 225 -1.25 22.16 -1.38
CA PRO A 225 -2.57 22.77 -1.46
C PRO A 225 -3.18 22.68 -2.85
N ALA A 226 -4.51 22.68 -2.93
CA ALA A 226 -5.20 22.58 -4.21
C ALA A 226 -4.93 23.78 -5.15
N SER A 227 -4.52 24.91 -4.60
CA SER A 227 -4.15 26.11 -5.36
C SER A 227 -2.72 26.09 -5.91
N SER A 228 -1.87 25.16 -5.46
CA SER A 228 -0.47 25.10 -5.87
C SER A 228 -0.33 24.60 -7.31
N LYS A 229 0.43 25.34 -8.11
CA LYS A 229 0.82 24.98 -9.50
C LYS A 229 2.27 24.50 -9.60
N LEU A 230 2.93 24.26 -8.47
CA LEU A 230 4.34 23.86 -8.46
C LEU A 230 4.52 22.49 -9.10
N SER A 231 5.44 22.41 -10.06
CA SER A 231 5.81 21.15 -10.69
C SER A 231 6.50 20.23 -9.67
N SER A 232 6.44 18.91 -9.90
CA SER A 232 7.15 17.93 -9.07
C SER A 232 8.64 18.24 -8.96
N LEU A 233 9.25 18.76 -10.03
CA LEU A 233 10.65 19.16 -10.04
C LEU A 233 10.93 20.39 -9.16
N ASP A 234 9.99 21.33 -9.10
CA ASP A 234 10.16 22.55 -8.31
C ASP A 234 10.11 22.25 -6.82
N VAL A 235 9.22 21.34 -6.42
CA VAL A 235 9.14 20.81 -5.05
C VAL A 235 10.46 20.15 -4.65
N VAL A 236 10.96 19.24 -5.50
CA VAL A 236 12.20 18.53 -5.24
C VAL A 236 13.37 19.50 -5.11
N LYS A 237 13.49 20.46 -6.05
CA LYS A 237 14.54 21.49 -6.00
C LYS A 237 14.44 22.36 -4.75
N HIS A 238 13.23 22.71 -4.33
CA HIS A 238 13.01 23.51 -3.12
C HIS A 238 13.48 22.77 -1.86
N HIS A 239 13.02 21.52 -1.66
CA HIS A 239 13.42 20.71 -0.50
C HIS A 239 14.91 20.34 -0.53
N TYR A 240 15.46 20.02 -1.71
CA TYR A 240 16.89 19.72 -1.85
C TYR A 240 17.77 20.91 -1.47
N LYS A 241 17.38 22.14 -1.84
CA LYS A 241 18.12 23.36 -1.46
C LYS A 241 18.09 23.64 0.04
N LEU A 242 16.98 23.31 0.71
CA LEU A 242 16.82 23.56 2.14
C LEU A 242 17.50 22.50 3.01
N GLU A 243 17.52 21.24 2.57
CA GLU A 243 17.74 20.08 3.45
C GLU A 243 18.77 19.07 2.89
N GLY A 244 19.32 19.32 1.70
CA GLY A 244 20.26 18.44 1.03
C GLY A 244 19.58 17.16 0.50
N ALA A 245 20.34 16.07 0.32
CA ALA A 245 19.79 14.80 -0.18
C ALA A 245 19.07 13.97 0.89
N GLY A 246 19.28 14.27 2.18
CA GLY A 246 18.77 13.47 3.29
C GLY A 246 17.24 13.44 3.42
N PHE A 247 16.51 14.42 2.84
CA PHE A 247 15.05 14.45 2.92
C PHE A 247 14.37 13.27 2.20
N LEU A 248 15.04 12.69 1.19
CA LEU A 248 14.51 11.58 0.38
C LEU A 248 14.34 10.28 1.18
N PHE A 249 14.96 10.17 2.35
CA PHE A 249 14.85 8.99 3.23
C PHE A 249 13.96 9.23 4.46
N ARG A 250 13.19 10.33 4.48
CA ARG A 250 12.28 10.64 5.58
C ARG A 250 11.18 9.61 5.72
N GLY A 251 10.87 9.26 6.97
CA GLY A 251 9.85 8.28 7.29
C GLY A 251 10.23 6.84 6.95
N PHE A 252 11.47 6.57 6.52
CA PHE A 252 11.93 5.20 6.22
C PHE A 252 11.81 4.29 7.45
N GLY A 253 12.28 4.74 8.62
CA GLY A 253 12.15 3.98 9.87
C GLY A 253 10.70 3.66 10.24
N ALA A 254 9.77 4.60 10.03
CA ALA A 254 8.34 4.35 10.26
C ALA A 254 7.76 3.33 9.27
N THR A 255 8.29 3.30 8.03
CA THR A 255 7.88 2.35 6.98
C THR A 255 8.36 0.94 7.30
N ILE A 256 9.63 0.78 7.72
CA ILE A 256 10.18 -0.52 8.14
C ILE A 256 9.48 -1.02 9.41
N LEU A 257 9.27 -0.15 10.41
CA LEU A 257 8.55 -0.51 11.64
C LEU A 257 7.11 -0.96 11.35
N ARG A 258 6.46 -0.37 10.34
CA ARG A 258 5.10 -0.72 9.92
C ARG A 258 5.02 -2.10 9.28
N ALA A 259 6.05 -2.53 8.57
CA ALA A 259 6.00 -3.76 7.77
C ALA A 259 5.60 -4.97 8.61
N PHE A 260 6.20 -5.13 9.80
CA PHE A 260 5.94 -6.30 10.64
C PHE A 260 4.52 -6.34 11.23
N PRO A 261 4.01 -5.30 11.94
CA PRO A 261 2.65 -5.31 12.48
C PRO A 261 1.56 -5.49 11.41
N VAL A 262 1.73 -4.85 10.25
CA VAL A 262 0.75 -4.94 9.17
C VAL A 262 0.70 -6.35 8.60
N SER A 263 1.87 -6.94 8.29
CA SER A 263 1.93 -8.30 7.77
C SER A 263 1.38 -9.31 8.77
N ALA A 264 1.75 -9.19 10.05
CA ALA A 264 1.26 -10.09 11.10
C ALA A 264 -0.25 -10.04 11.26
N VAL A 265 -0.85 -8.85 11.34
CA VAL A 265 -2.31 -8.69 11.48
C VAL A 265 -3.03 -9.14 10.21
N THR A 266 -2.53 -8.80 9.03
CA THR A 266 -3.14 -9.19 7.75
C THR A 266 -3.20 -10.71 7.62
N PHE A 267 -2.08 -11.39 7.91
CA PHE A 267 -1.98 -12.84 7.83
C PHE A 267 -2.87 -13.54 8.85
N LEU A 268 -2.80 -13.12 10.12
CA LEU A 268 -3.62 -13.70 11.19
C LEU A 268 -5.12 -13.57 10.90
N VAL A 269 -5.55 -12.39 10.43
CA VAL A 269 -6.96 -12.15 10.10
C VAL A 269 -7.36 -12.95 8.87
N TYR A 270 -6.51 -13.02 7.84
CA TYR A 270 -6.75 -13.85 6.66
C TYR A 270 -6.96 -15.32 7.04
N GLU A 271 -6.03 -15.92 7.79
CA GLU A 271 -6.11 -17.32 8.22
C GLU A 271 -7.38 -17.57 9.05
N ARG A 272 -7.68 -16.67 9.99
CA ARG A 272 -8.85 -16.82 10.85
C ARG A 272 -10.15 -16.69 10.04
N SER A 273 -10.22 -15.74 9.11
CA SER A 273 -11.37 -15.59 8.21
C SER A 273 -11.57 -16.83 7.34
N MET A 274 -10.49 -17.39 6.78
CA MET A 274 -10.56 -18.63 6.00
C MET A 274 -11.04 -19.82 6.83
N GLN A 275 -10.55 -19.97 8.06
CA GLN A 275 -11.01 -21.02 8.96
C GLN A 275 -12.51 -20.94 9.25
N TYR A 276 -13.03 -19.75 9.56
CA TYR A 276 -14.47 -19.58 9.82
C TYR A 276 -15.32 -19.90 8.57
N MET A 277 -14.93 -19.41 7.40
CA MET A 277 -15.67 -19.65 6.15
C MET A 277 -15.61 -21.11 5.67
N ASN A 278 -14.62 -21.88 6.11
CA ASN A 278 -14.56 -23.32 5.83
C ASN A 278 -15.46 -24.12 6.79
N VAL A 279 -15.50 -23.76 8.07
CA VAL A 279 -16.38 -24.40 9.07
C VAL A 279 -17.87 -24.21 8.72
N ASP A 280 -18.27 -23.01 8.31
CA ASP A 280 -19.68 -22.73 7.94
C ASP A 280 -20.09 -23.50 6.67
N PHE A 281 -19.16 -23.73 5.74
CA PHE A 281 -19.45 -24.47 4.50
C PHE A 281 -19.61 -25.96 4.74
N ASP A 282 -18.75 -26.57 5.57
CA ASP A 282 -18.89 -27.98 5.96
C ASP A 282 -20.20 -28.23 6.71
N TYR A 283 -20.70 -27.25 7.47
CA TYR A 283 -22.00 -27.34 8.11
C TYR A 283 -23.15 -27.33 7.09
N LEU A 284 -23.09 -26.47 6.06
CA LEU A 284 -24.13 -26.36 5.03
C LEU A 284 -24.17 -27.57 4.09
N THR A 285 -23.03 -28.10 3.67
CA THR A 285 -22.97 -29.31 2.82
C THR A 285 -23.47 -30.54 3.56
N ASN A 286 -23.18 -30.67 4.86
CA ASN A 286 -23.68 -31.79 5.67
C ASN A 286 -25.20 -31.73 5.90
N VAL A 287 -25.81 -30.53 5.92
CA VAL A 287 -27.26 -30.35 6.05
C VAL A 287 -28.01 -30.59 4.74
N GLU A 288 -27.42 -30.32 3.58
CA GLU A 288 -28.02 -30.63 2.27
C GLU A 288 -27.94 -32.11 1.88
N THR A 289 -27.08 -32.90 2.54
CA THR A 289 -26.94 -34.35 2.33
C THR A 289 -27.79 -35.23 3.26
N GLN A 290 -28.65 -34.64 4.08
CA GLN A 290 -29.65 -35.36 4.90
C GLN A 290 -31.07 -35.12 4.38
#